data_AF-T1EDR1-F1
#
_entry.id   AF-T1EDR1-F1
#
_cell.length_a   1.000
_cell.length_b   1.000
_cell.length_c   1.000
_cell.angle_alpha   90.00
_cell.angle_beta   90.00
_cell.angle_gamma   90.00
#
_symmetry.space_group_name_H-M   'P 1'
#
loop_
_entity.id
_entity.type
_entity.pdbx_description
1 polymer ?
#
loop_
_entity_poly.entity_id
_entity_poly.type
_entity_poly.pdbx_seq_one_letter_code
_entity_poly.pdbx_strand_id
1 'polypeptide(L)'
;MANALLQKGCTLVSGGTDNHLVLWDLRTMHLDGARMEWICDMCNITVNKNTCPGDKSALNPGGLRLGAAALTSRSFREEDFVKVVEFLERAAQIALRVKDQTKTLKEFRDYLSANDDNNNNNNNNRHQILTEVKKLKSEIETFSSGFPMPGLDDR
;
A
#
# COMPACT_ATOMS: atom_id res chain seq x y z
N MET A 1 3.78 14.14 -3.73
CA MET A 1 3.95 12.70 -3.44
C MET A 1 5.42 12.32 -3.17
N ALA A 2 6.35 12.44 -4.12
CA ALA A 2 7.76 12.06 -3.92
C ALA A 2 8.39 12.71 -2.68
N ASN A 3 8.27 14.04 -2.54
CA ASN A 3 8.79 14.76 -1.37
C ASN A 3 8.19 14.28 -0.05
N ALA A 4 6.90 13.94 -0.01
CA ALA A 4 6.26 13.42 1.19
C ALA A 4 6.80 12.03 1.56
N LEU A 5 7.07 11.16 0.58
CA LEU A 5 7.73 9.87 0.81
C LEU A 5 9.15 10.07 1.37
N LEU A 6 9.93 10.98 0.79
CA LEU A 6 11.29 11.29 1.27
C LEU A 6 11.29 11.84 2.70
N GLN A 7 10.36 12.73 3.05
CA GLN A 7 10.20 13.26 4.42
C GLN A 7 9.88 12.15 5.44
N LYS A 8 9.25 11.07 5.00
CA LYS A 8 8.96 9.87 5.81
C LYS A 8 10.13 8.88 5.85
N GLY A 9 11.29 9.22 5.29
CA GLY A 9 12.46 8.36 5.24
C GLY A 9 12.37 7.21 4.23
N CYS A 10 11.43 7.30 3.27
CA CYS A 10 11.32 6.31 2.21
C CYS A 10 12.40 6.51 1.14
N THR A 11 12.92 5.41 0.60
CA THR A 11 13.91 5.46 -0.48
C THR A 11 13.22 5.45 -1.83
N LEU A 12 13.52 6.42 -2.70
CA LEU A 12 13.03 6.45 -4.07
C LEU A 12 14.14 6.06 -5.03
N VAL A 13 13.82 5.27 -6.05
CA VAL A 13 14.75 5.03 -7.16
C VAL A 13 15.03 6.38 -7.84
N SER A 14 16.29 6.65 -8.16
CA SER A 14 16.80 7.96 -8.62
C SER A 14 16.63 9.14 -7.65
N GLY A 15 16.15 8.92 -6.42
CA GLY A 15 16.00 9.96 -5.40
C GLY A 15 14.81 10.90 -5.58
N GLY A 16 13.98 10.71 -6.62
CA GLY A 16 12.88 11.62 -6.94
C GLY A 16 12.11 11.22 -8.20
N THR A 17 11.53 12.21 -8.88
CA THR A 17 10.88 12.04 -10.18
C THR A 17 10.84 13.37 -10.94
N ASP A 18 10.92 13.30 -12.26
CA ASP A 18 10.70 14.42 -13.19
C ASP A 18 9.41 14.22 -14.02
N ASN A 19 8.58 13.24 -13.67
CA ASN A 19 7.39 12.88 -14.44
C ASN A 19 6.21 12.47 -13.54
N HIS A 20 5.20 11.83 -14.14
CA HIS A 20 3.93 11.50 -13.51
C HIS A 20 3.96 10.27 -12.58
N LEU A 21 5.09 9.58 -12.44
CA LEU A 21 5.24 8.39 -11.60
C LEU A 21 6.45 8.46 -10.67
N VAL A 22 6.40 7.68 -9.60
CA VAL A 22 7.47 7.52 -8.61
C VAL A 22 7.69 6.03 -8.41
N LEU A 23 8.96 5.62 -8.29
CA LEU A 23 9.32 4.25 -7.95
C LEU A 23 9.89 4.21 -6.53
N TRP A 24 9.09 3.67 -5.60
CA TRP A 24 9.44 3.52 -4.20
C TRP A 24 10.19 2.20 -3.99
N ASP A 25 11.41 2.26 -3.47
CA ASP A 25 12.19 1.10 -3.05
C ASP A 25 11.81 0.69 -1.62
N LEU A 26 11.16 -0.47 -1.49
CA LEU A 26 10.68 -1.02 -0.22
C LEU A 26 11.75 -1.85 0.50
N ARG A 27 12.88 -2.16 -0.15
CA ARG A 27 13.93 -3.04 0.41
C ARG A 27 14.60 -2.43 1.62
N THR A 28 14.70 -1.09 1.67
CA THR A 28 15.23 -0.37 2.84
C THR A 28 14.33 -0.49 4.07
N MET A 29 13.06 -0.85 3.86
CA MET A 29 12.11 -1.17 4.93
C MET A 29 12.01 -2.67 5.19
N HIS A 30 12.81 -3.50 4.50
CA HIS A 30 12.70 -4.96 4.51
C HIS A 30 11.32 -5.48 4.08
N LEU A 31 10.66 -4.78 3.15
CA LEU A 31 9.39 -5.20 2.55
C LEU A 31 9.58 -5.45 1.05
N ASP A 32 8.73 -6.31 0.48
CA ASP A 32 8.68 -6.57 -0.96
C ASP A 32 7.38 -6.04 -1.58
N GLY A 33 7.42 -5.79 -2.89
CA GLY A 33 6.29 -5.24 -3.61
C GLY A 33 5.06 -6.14 -3.60
N ALA A 34 5.21 -7.47 -3.53
CA ALA A 34 4.06 -8.39 -3.57
C ALA A 34 3.24 -8.36 -2.27
N ARG A 35 3.90 -8.28 -1.11
CA ARG A 35 3.22 -8.09 0.19
C ARG A 35 2.59 -6.71 0.31
N MET A 36 3.28 -5.68 -0.17
CA MET A 36 2.77 -4.31 -0.17
C MET A 36 1.53 -4.16 -1.06
N GLU A 37 1.60 -4.66 -2.30
CA GLU A 37 0.48 -4.68 -3.24
C GLU A 37 -0.76 -5.36 -2.63
N TRP A 38 -0.58 -6.50 -1.96
CA TRP A 38 -1.69 -7.21 -1.31
C TRP A 38 -2.38 -6.41 -0.19
N ILE A 39 -1.61 -5.79 0.71
CA ILE A 39 -2.18 -4.96 1.78
C ILE A 39 -2.86 -3.71 1.22
N CYS A 40 -2.26 -3.08 0.22
CA CYS A 40 -2.85 -1.94 -0.47
C CYS A 40 -4.18 -2.31 -1.12
N ASP A 41 -4.26 -3.45 -1.82
CA ASP A 41 -5.51 -3.94 -2.43
C ASP A 41 -6.61 -4.16 -1.38
N MET A 42 -6.26 -4.76 -0.22
CA MET A 42 -7.21 -4.92 0.89
C MET A 42 -7.71 -3.58 1.47
N CYS A 43 -6.95 -2.50 1.30
CA CYS A 43 -7.28 -1.16 1.76
C CYS A 43 -7.87 -0.26 0.66
N ASN A 44 -8.25 -0.82 -0.50
CA ASN A 44 -8.72 -0.09 -1.69
C ASN A 44 -7.69 0.89 -2.29
N ILE A 45 -6.40 0.57 -2.19
CA ILE A 45 -5.33 1.29 -2.90
C ILE A 45 -4.77 0.35 -3.96
N THR A 46 -5.00 0.65 -5.23
CA THR A 46 -4.42 -0.11 -6.33
C THR A 46 -3.02 0.42 -6.66
N VAL A 47 -2.02 -0.45 -6.56
CA VAL A 47 -0.62 -0.17 -6.86
C VAL A 47 -0.03 -1.30 -7.69
N ASN A 48 1.16 -1.10 -8.25
CA ASN A 48 1.83 -2.12 -9.02
C ASN A 48 3.23 -2.38 -8.47
N LYS A 49 3.52 -3.63 -8.10
CA LYS A 49 4.89 -4.05 -7.78
C LYS A 49 5.81 -3.93 -9.00
N ASN A 50 7.02 -3.44 -8.81
CA ASN A 50 7.98 -3.19 -9.89
C ASN A 50 9.41 -3.54 -9.45
N THR A 51 10.21 -4.10 -10.35
CA THR A 51 11.63 -4.38 -10.05
C THR A 51 12.41 -3.08 -9.83
N CYS A 52 13.35 -3.11 -8.90
CA CYS A 52 14.29 -2.03 -8.65
C CYS A 52 15.69 -2.40 -9.15
N PRO A 53 16.53 -1.43 -9.52
CA PRO A 53 17.96 -1.68 -9.74
C PRO A 53 18.57 -2.42 -8.54
N GLY A 54 19.27 -3.52 -8.81
CA GLY A 54 19.86 -4.39 -7.79
C GLY A 54 18.96 -5.53 -7.30
N ASP A 55 17.72 -5.66 -7.80
CA ASP A 55 16.89 -6.82 -7.48
C ASP A 55 17.52 -8.11 -8.04
N LYS A 56 17.64 -9.12 -7.19
CA LYS A 56 18.20 -10.43 -7.56
C LYS A 56 17.21 -11.29 -8.36
N SER A 57 15.92 -10.99 -8.29
CA SER A 57 14.87 -11.79 -8.93
C SER A 57 13.71 -10.91 -9.39
N ALA A 58 13.26 -11.13 -10.62
CA ALA A 58 12.06 -10.50 -11.16
C ALA A 58 10.76 -11.05 -10.53
N LEU A 59 10.81 -12.24 -9.92
CA LEU A 59 9.64 -12.87 -9.30
C LEU A 59 9.26 -12.20 -7.95
N ASN A 60 10.24 -11.61 -7.27
CA ASN A 60 10.07 -10.96 -5.98
C ASN A 60 10.60 -9.51 -6.05
N PRO A 61 9.91 -8.62 -6.77
CA PRO A 61 10.34 -7.24 -6.93
C PRO A 61 10.36 -6.49 -5.59
N GLY A 62 11.40 -5.69 -5.37
CA GLY A 62 11.57 -4.87 -4.17
C GLY A 62 10.91 -3.49 -4.23
N GLY A 63 10.29 -3.13 -5.37
CA GLY A 63 9.75 -1.80 -5.60
C GLY A 63 8.24 -1.73 -5.77
N LEU A 64 7.73 -0.51 -5.64
CA LEU A 64 6.34 -0.16 -5.88
C LEU A 64 6.25 1.07 -6.79
N ARG A 65 5.53 0.94 -7.90
CA ARG A 65 5.30 2.05 -8.84
C ARG A 65 4.01 2.78 -8.47
N LEU A 66 4.13 4.08 -8.23
CA LEU A 66 3.04 4.98 -7.86
C LEU A 66 2.85 6.03 -8.95
N GLY A 67 1.63 6.25 -9.42
CA GLY A 67 1.33 7.23 -10.47
C GLY A 67 0.31 8.27 -10.00
N ALA A 68 0.51 9.53 -10.38
CA ALA A 68 -0.40 10.62 -9.99
C ALA A 68 -1.62 10.76 -10.92
N ALA A 69 -1.47 10.42 -12.20
CA ALA A 69 -2.40 10.80 -13.26
C ALA A 69 -3.88 10.46 -12.99
N ALA A 70 -4.17 9.24 -12.51
CA ALA A 70 -5.55 8.81 -12.26
C ALA A 70 -6.24 9.65 -11.16
N LEU A 71 -5.51 9.97 -10.07
CA LEU A 71 -6.04 10.76 -8.97
C LEU A 71 -6.10 12.24 -9.33
N THR A 72 -5.13 12.76 -10.08
CA THR A 72 -5.16 14.14 -10.59
C THR A 72 -6.37 14.39 -11.50
N SER A 73 -6.77 13.42 -12.33
CA SER A 73 -8.00 13.50 -13.11
C SER A 73 -9.28 13.57 -12.24
N ARG A 74 -9.20 13.12 -10.97
CA ARG A 74 -10.25 13.27 -9.96
C ARG A 74 -10.09 14.54 -9.11
N SER A 75 -9.35 15.53 -9.61
CA SER A 75 -9.11 16.83 -8.95
C SER A 75 -8.26 16.79 -7.68
N PHE A 76 -7.47 15.72 -7.47
CA PHE A 76 -6.50 15.68 -6.36
C PHE A 76 -5.43 16.76 -6.53
N ARG A 77 -5.07 17.40 -5.42
CA ARG A 77 -4.01 18.40 -5.27
C ARG A 77 -2.88 17.89 -4.39
N GLU A 78 -1.85 18.71 -4.22
CA GLU A 78 -0.62 18.38 -3.51
C GLU A 78 -0.88 17.88 -2.08
N GLU A 79 -1.76 18.55 -1.34
CA GLU A 79 -2.17 18.18 0.03
C GLU A 79 -2.85 16.81 0.08
N ASP A 80 -3.68 16.50 -0.92
CA ASP A 80 -4.35 15.20 -1.03
C ASP A 80 -3.32 14.08 -1.24
N PHE A 81 -2.28 14.34 -2.04
CA PHE A 81 -1.19 13.38 -2.21
C PHE A 81 -0.34 13.20 -0.96
N VAL A 82 -0.26 14.19 -0.05
CA VAL A 82 0.34 13.98 1.28
C VAL A 82 -0.51 12.98 2.06
N LYS A 83 -1.84 13.10 2.02
CA LYS A 83 -2.76 12.15 2.66
C LYS A 83 -2.65 10.74 2.08
N VAL A 84 -2.52 10.61 0.76
CA VAL A 84 -2.27 9.32 0.09
C VAL A 84 -0.98 8.68 0.62
N VAL A 85 0.09 9.46 0.80
CA VAL A 85 1.35 8.95 1.35
C VAL A 85 1.20 8.50 2.81
N GLU A 86 0.40 9.18 3.63
CA GLU A 86 0.09 8.73 5.00
C GLU A 86 -0.66 7.38 5.01
N PHE A 87 -1.59 7.16 4.07
CA PHE A 87 -2.26 5.86 3.95
C PHE A 87 -1.30 4.76 3.50
N LEU A 88 -0.42 5.05 2.53
CA LEU A 88 0.62 4.12 2.08
C LEU A 88 1.60 3.76 3.19
N GLU A 89 2.00 4.73 4.02
CA GLU A 89 2.86 4.49 5.19
C GLU A 89 2.19 3.54 6.18
N ARG A 90 0.93 3.78 6.53
CA ARG A 90 0.17 2.92 7.44
C ARG A 90 0.00 1.51 6.88
N ALA A 91 -0.27 1.40 5.58
CA ALA A 91 -0.31 0.11 4.88
C ALA A 91 1.03 -0.62 4.98
N ALA A 92 2.17 0.07 4.76
CA ALA A 92 3.50 -0.52 4.88
C ALA A 92 3.79 -0.99 6.32
N GLN A 93 3.40 -0.23 7.34
CA GLN A 93 3.56 -0.62 8.75
C GLN A 93 2.73 -1.87 9.10
N ILE A 94 1.50 -1.98 8.59
CA ILE A 94 0.69 -3.20 8.72
C ILE A 94 1.38 -4.36 8.02
N ALA A 95 1.85 -4.16 6.79
CA ALA A 95 2.52 -5.20 6.00
C ALA A 95 3.78 -5.73 6.71
N LEU A 96 4.57 -4.86 7.33
CA LEU A 96 5.74 -5.27 8.11
C LEU A 96 5.36 -6.15 9.30
N ARG A 97 4.36 -5.75 10.09
CA ARG A 97 3.90 -6.56 11.23
C ARG A 97 3.41 -7.93 10.80
N VAL A 98 2.66 -8.02 9.68
CA VAL A 98 2.20 -9.32 9.16
C VAL A 98 3.36 -10.15 8.62
N LYS A 99 4.32 -9.50 7.96
CA LYS A 99 5.55 -10.15 7.50
C LYS A 99 6.35 -10.73 8.66
N ASP A 100 6.39 -10.09 9.81
CA ASP A 100 7.08 -10.64 10.99
C ASP A 100 6.40 -11.88 11.58
N GLN A 101 5.11 -12.09 11.27
CA GLN A 101 4.35 -13.28 11.68
C GLN A 101 4.36 -14.40 10.63
N THR A 102 4.92 -14.17 9.42
CA THR A 102 4.78 -15.09 8.27
C THR A 102 6.09 -15.27 7.51
N LYS A 103 6.34 -16.45 6.95
CA LYS A 103 7.59 -16.73 6.22
C LYS A 103 7.39 -16.61 4.72
N THR A 104 6.33 -17.22 4.20
CA THR A 104 6.04 -17.26 2.76
C THR A 104 4.99 -16.23 2.37
N LEU A 105 4.93 -15.88 1.07
CA LEU A 105 3.88 -15.02 0.55
C LEU A 105 2.50 -15.68 0.66
N LYS A 106 2.43 -17.01 0.55
CA LYS A 106 1.20 -17.77 0.75
C LYS A 106 0.69 -17.61 2.19
N GLU A 107 1.55 -17.84 3.19
CA GLU A 107 1.21 -17.63 4.59
C GLU A 107 0.79 -16.19 4.88
N PHE A 108 1.45 -15.20 4.27
CA PHE A 108 1.07 -13.79 4.38
C PHE A 108 -0.37 -13.54 3.92
N ARG A 109 -0.76 -14.09 2.77
CA ARG A 109 -2.13 -14.00 2.25
C ARG A 109 -3.11 -14.75 3.14
N ASP A 110 -2.78 -15.99 3.51
CA ASP A 110 -3.61 -16.83 4.37
C ASP A 110 -3.86 -16.15 5.74
N TYR A 111 -2.85 -15.48 6.31
CA TYR A 111 -2.97 -14.72 7.57
C TYR A 111 -4.03 -13.60 7.48
N LEU A 112 -4.16 -12.98 6.32
CA LEU A 112 -5.06 -11.87 6.06
C LEU A 112 -6.44 -12.30 5.54
N SER A 113 -6.53 -13.45 4.88
CA SER A 113 -7.74 -13.97 4.25
C SER A 113 -8.48 -15.03 5.07
N ALA A 114 -7.87 -15.61 6.11
CA ALA A 114 -8.52 -16.61 6.92
C ALA A 114 -9.74 -16.03 7.65
N ASN A 115 -10.94 -16.54 7.30
CA ASN A 115 -12.16 -16.34 8.06
C ASN A 115 -11.94 -16.83 9.51
N ASP A 116 -12.59 -16.16 10.46
CA ASP A 116 -12.62 -16.52 11.89
C ASP A 116 -13.35 -17.86 12.17
N ASP A 117 -13.35 -18.81 11.22
CA ASP A 117 -14.07 -20.07 11.31
C ASP A 117 -13.41 -21.06 12.29
N ASN A 118 -12.18 -20.77 12.75
CA ASN A 118 -11.57 -21.48 13.86
C ASN A 118 -11.63 -20.62 15.12
N ASN A 119 -12.53 -21.04 16.01
CA ASN A 119 -12.72 -20.63 17.40
C ASN A 119 -11.45 -20.85 18.26
N ASN A 120 -10.35 -20.22 17.86
CA ASN A 120 -9.10 -20.11 18.60
C ASN A 120 -8.89 -18.62 18.87
N ASN A 121 -9.60 -18.14 19.90
CA ASN A 121 -9.56 -16.80 20.51
C ASN A 121 -8.17 -16.35 21.03
N ASN A 122 -7.07 -16.92 20.53
CA ASN A 122 -5.74 -16.78 21.15
C ASN A 122 -4.73 -15.96 20.34
N ASN A 123 -5.14 -15.21 19.30
CA ASN A 123 -4.21 -14.30 18.62
C ASN A 123 -4.77 -12.87 18.53
N ASN A 124 -4.80 -12.18 19.68
CA ASN A 124 -5.19 -10.78 19.81
C ASN A 124 -4.50 -9.89 18.76
N ASN A 125 -3.24 -10.19 18.42
CA ASN A 125 -2.47 -9.46 17.41
C ASN A 125 -3.08 -9.56 16.00
N ARG A 126 -3.57 -10.74 15.61
CA ARG A 126 -4.19 -10.92 14.28
C ARG A 126 -5.51 -10.17 14.19
N HIS A 127 -6.36 -10.29 15.21
CA HIS A 127 -7.64 -9.59 15.25
C HIS A 127 -7.44 -8.07 15.21
N GLN A 128 -6.44 -7.57 15.95
CA GLN A 128 -6.06 -6.16 15.93
C GLN A 128 -5.61 -5.71 14.53
N ILE A 129 -4.71 -6.46 13.88
CA ILE A 129 -4.24 -6.16 12.52
C ILE A 129 -5.41 -6.11 11.52
N LEU A 130 -6.30 -7.10 11.54
CA LEU A 130 -7.45 -7.13 10.64
C LEU A 130 -8.43 -5.98 10.88
N THR A 131 -8.60 -5.59 12.15
CA THR A 131 -9.40 -4.42 12.51
C THR A 131 -8.76 -3.14 12.01
N GLU A 132 -7.44 -3.02 12.10
CA GLU A 132 -6.69 -1.88 11.55
C GLU A 132 -6.76 -1.80 10.03
N VAL A 133 -6.70 -2.93 9.32
CA VAL A 133 -6.89 -3.00 7.86
C VAL A 133 -8.30 -2.53 7.49
N LYS A 134 -9.33 -3.03 8.16
CA LYS A 134 -10.73 -2.60 7.94
C LYS A 134 -10.92 -1.11 8.21
N LYS A 135 -10.32 -0.60 9.29
CA LYS A 135 -10.35 0.83 9.63
C LYS A 135 -9.66 1.67 8.57
N LEU A 136 -8.46 1.28 8.14
CA LEU A 136 -7.71 1.97 7.10
C LEU A 136 -8.49 1.99 5.78
N LYS A 137 -9.08 0.85 5.38
CA LYS A 137 -9.99 0.76 4.23
C LYS A 137 -11.13 1.77 4.31
N SER A 138 -11.86 1.81 5.43
CA SER A 138 -13.00 2.71 5.61
C SER A 138 -12.60 4.19 5.55
N GLU A 139 -11.44 4.55 6.12
CA GLU A 139 -10.90 5.91 6.04
C GLU A 139 -10.52 6.29 4.60
N ILE A 140 -9.93 5.37 3.84
CA ILE A 140 -9.58 5.57 2.42
C ILE A 140 -10.84 5.69 1.55
N GLU A 141 -11.86 4.86 1.78
CA GLU A 141 -13.15 4.95 1.09
C GLU A 141 -13.81 6.30 1.36
N THR A 142 -13.83 6.74 2.62
CA THR A 142 -14.40 8.04 3.02
C THR A 142 -13.63 9.21 2.39
N PHE A 143 -12.30 9.13 2.38
CA PHE A 143 -11.47 10.17 1.77
C PHE A 143 -11.67 10.22 0.25
N SER A 144 -11.63 9.07 -0.42
CA SER A 144 -11.71 8.97 -1.88
C SER A 144 -13.11 9.23 -2.46
N SER A 145 -14.17 9.05 -1.69
CA SER A 145 -15.55 9.36 -2.11
C SER A 145 -15.84 10.86 -2.16
N GLY A 146 -15.05 11.68 -1.47
CA GLY A 146 -15.17 13.15 -1.51
C GLY A 146 -14.75 13.79 -2.83
N PHE A 147 -14.15 13.04 -3.75
CA PHE A 147 -13.62 13.54 -5.02
C PHE A 147 -14.51 13.15 -6.20
N PRO A 148 -14.67 14.02 -7.22
CA PRO A 148 -15.46 13.71 -8.40
C PRO A 148 -14.91 12.48 -9.14
N MET A 149 -15.79 11.73 -9.78
CA MET A 149 -15.43 10.63 -10.67
C MET A 149 -15.75 11.02 -12.11
N PRO A 150 -14.76 11.20 -13.00
CA PRO A 150 -15.01 11.38 -14.42
C PRO A 150 -15.73 10.15 -14.98
N GLY A 151 -16.82 10.37 -15.71
CA GLY A 151 -17.61 9.26 -16.27
C GLY A 151 -19.06 9.66 -16.50
N LEU A 152 -19.89 8.66 -16.73
CA LEU A 152 -21.34 8.81 -16.75
C LEU A 152 -21.87 8.65 -15.32
N ASP A 153 -22.93 9.39 -14.98
CA ASP A 153 -23.68 9.12 -13.76
C ASP A 153 -24.32 7.73 -13.84
N ASP A 154 -24.48 7.08 -12.69
CA ASP A 154 -25.15 5.79 -12.59
C ASP A 154 -26.59 5.93 -13.14
N ARG A 155 -26.86 5.22 -14.25
CA ARG A 155 -28.17 5.19 -14.91
C ARG A 155 -29.13 4.22 -14.25
#